data_AF-A0A060BXZ0-F1
#
_entry.id   AF-A0A060BXZ0-F1
#
_cell.length_a   1.000
_cell.length_b   1.000
_cell.length_c   1.000
_cell.angle_alpha   90.00
_cell.angle_beta   90.00
_cell.angle_gamma   90.00
#
_symmetry.space_group_name_H-M   'P 1'
#
loop_
_entity.id
_entity.type
_entity.pdbx_description
1 polymer ?
#
loop_
_entity_poly.entity_id
_entity_poly.type
_entity_poly.pdbx_seq_one_letter_code
_entity_poly.pdbx_strand_id
1 'polypeptide(L)'
;MTMQERTGSTGQNRTVMLDGYNLAIEKGTGVATYARNLSYACGTSGYRTEILYGKPIAPTQDPFFREVAFFANQGEKPRPLTALRRDIESLTTFFLNPKALEIPITGKVIIDQFANQMPHFDTIWNAPNLFDRAFTLYYA
;
A
#
# COMPACT_ATOMS: atom_id res chain seq x y z
N MET A 1 -45.84 8.25 24.08
CA MET A 1 -44.73 8.88 23.32
C MET A 1 -43.45 8.26 23.87
N THR A 2 -43.11 7.08 23.33
CA THR A 2 -42.10 6.19 23.91
C THR A 2 -40.85 6.26 23.07
N MET A 3 -39.74 6.63 23.71
CA MET A 3 -38.42 6.69 23.10
C MET A 3 -38.05 5.32 22.54
N GLN A 4 -37.85 5.25 21.22
CA GLN A 4 -37.18 4.12 20.58
C GLN A 4 -35.73 4.13 21.02
N GLU A 5 -35.36 3.09 21.77
CA GLU A 5 -33.98 2.69 21.96
C GLU A 5 -33.28 2.64 20.60
N ARG A 6 -32.27 3.50 20.41
CA ARG A 6 -31.28 3.30 19.37
C ARG A 6 -30.55 2.00 19.70
N THR A 7 -31.05 0.92 19.12
CA THR A 7 -30.37 -0.37 19.08
C THR A 7 -28.98 -0.10 18.51
N GLY A 8 -27.96 -0.29 19.35
CA GLY A 8 -26.56 -0.14 18.94
C GLY A 8 -26.34 -1.00 17.70
N SER A 9 -25.91 -0.37 16.60
CA SER A 9 -25.46 -1.13 15.45
C SER A 9 -24.29 -1.99 15.93
N THR A 10 -24.48 -3.29 15.94
CA THR A 10 -23.43 -4.30 15.93
C THR A 10 -22.29 -3.75 15.08
N GLY A 11 -21.13 -3.48 15.71
CA GLY A 11 -20.04 -2.71 15.12
C GLY A 11 -19.70 -3.24 13.73
N GLN A 12 -20.16 -2.54 12.70
CA GLN A 12 -19.80 -2.86 11.33
C GLN A 12 -18.29 -2.69 11.26
N ASN A 13 -17.58 -3.80 11.06
CA ASN A 13 -16.13 -3.82 10.87
C ASN A 13 -15.84 -3.16 9.51
N ARG A 14 -15.92 -1.84 9.47
CA ARG A 14 -15.80 -1.02 8.27
C ARG A 14 -14.34 -0.91 7.93
N THR A 15 -14.00 -1.26 6.70
CA THR A 15 -12.66 -1.13 6.17
C THR A 15 -12.48 0.24 5.52
N VAL A 16 -11.38 0.90 5.85
CA VAL A 16 -10.88 2.09 5.16
C VAL A 16 -9.58 1.70 4.46
N MET A 17 -9.54 1.82 3.13
CA MET A 17 -8.29 1.63 2.38
C MET A 17 -7.70 2.98 1.97
N LEU A 18 -6.42 3.18 2.28
CA LEU A 18 -5.65 4.36 1.90
C LEU A 18 -4.75 4.03 0.71
N ASP A 19 -4.65 4.94 -0.26
CA ASP A 19 -3.63 4.83 -1.29
C ASP A 19 -2.26 5.18 -0.73
N GLY A 20 -1.27 4.35 -1.07
CA GLY A 20 0.09 4.42 -0.56
C GLY A 20 1.03 5.25 -1.41
N TYR A 21 0.55 6.01 -2.42
CA TYR A 21 1.43 6.71 -3.37
C TYR A 21 2.33 7.71 -2.64
N ASN A 22 1.72 8.65 -1.92
CA ASN A 22 2.47 9.67 -1.17
C ASN A 22 3.24 9.07 0.01
N LEU A 23 2.72 7.99 0.61
CA LEU A 23 3.36 7.29 1.72
C LEU A 23 4.68 6.60 1.31
N ALA A 24 4.80 6.20 0.04
CA ALA A 24 6.01 5.57 -0.52
C ALA A 24 7.10 6.56 -0.95
N ILE A 25 6.84 7.87 -0.95
CA ILE A 25 7.81 8.88 -1.38
C ILE A 25 8.76 9.21 -0.22
N GLU A 26 10.05 8.94 -0.41
CA GLU A 26 11.08 9.14 0.63
C GLU A 26 11.23 10.59 1.08
N LYS A 27 11.08 11.55 0.16
CA LYS A 27 11.25 12.97 0.44
C LYS A 27 10.22 13.51 1.44
N GLY A 28 9.19 12.72 1.76
CA GLY A 28 8.06 13.14 2.57
C GLY A 28 7.20 14.19 1.85
N THR A 29 5.89 14.11 2.01
CA THR A 29 4.96 15.11 1.47
C THR A 29 3.96 15.51 2.55
N GLY A 30 3.37 16.70 2.43
CA GLY A 30 2.28 17.10 3.32
C GLY A 30 1.13 16.09 3.30
N VAL A 31 0.81 15.54 2.12
CA VAL A 31 -0.20 14.49 1.94
C VAL A 31 0.18 13.21 2.70
N ALA A 32 1.44 12.79 2.65
CA ALA A 32 1.92 11.63 3.40
C ALA A 32 1.75 11.83 4.91
N THR A 33 2.01 13.04 5.43
CA THR A 33 1.78 13.37 6.84
C THR A 33 0.32 13.25 7.23
N TYR A 34 -0.60 13.81 6.43
CA TYR A 34 -2.04 13.67 6.69
C TYR A 34 -2.52 12.23 6.58
N ALA A 35 -2.07 11.47 5.58
CA ALA A 35 -2.42 10.07 5.40
C ALA A 35 -1.98 9.21 6.60
N ARG A 36 -0.78 9.45 7.16
CA ARG A 36 -0.32 8.78 8.39
C ARG A 36 -1.24 9.11 9.56
N ASN A 37 -1.47 10.39 9.84
CA ASN A 37 -2.33 10.79 10.96
C ASN A 37 -3.77 10.24 10.81
N LEU A 38 -4.31 10.25 9.59
CA LEU A 38 -5.60 9.66 9.27
C LEU A 38 -5.61 8.15 9.56
N SER A 39 -4.57 7.42 9.15
CA SER A 39 -4.48 5.98 9.42
C SER A 39 -4.55 5.66 10.91
N TYR A 40 -3.86 6.43 11.77
CA TYR A 40 -3.94 6.28 13.22
C TYR A 40 -5.33 6.63 13.76
N ALA A 41 -5.97 7.69 13.24
CA ALA A 41 -7.32 8.05 13.61
C ALA A 41 -8.34 6.96 13.23
N CYS A 42 -8.18 6.32 12.07
CA CYS A 42 -9.00 5.20 11.63
C CYS A 42 -8.87 4.01 12.59
N GLY A 43 -7.63 3.59 12.89
CA GLY A 43 -7.37 2.48 13.82
C GLY A 43 -7.91 2.73 15.23
N THR A 44 -7.66 3.92 15.78
CA THR A 44 -8.19 4.31 17.11
C THR A 44 -9.70 4.44 17.17
N SER A 45 -10.35 4.71 16.03
CA SER A 45 -11.81 4.73 15.90
C SER A 45 -12.42 3.34 15.64
N GLY A 46 -11.60 2.29 15.56
CA GLY A 46 -12.04 0.90 15.37
C GLY A 46 -12.32 0.51 13.92
N TYR A 47 -11.83 1.27 12.94
CA TYR A 47 -11.88 0.87 11.53
C TYR A 47 -10.72 -0.06 11.21
N ARG A 48 -11.00 -1.07 10.39
CA ARG A 48 -9.92 -1.85 9.76
C ARG A 48 -9.24 -0.98 8.71
N THR A 49 -7.95 -0.74 8.85
CA THR A 49 -7.17 0.17 8.02
C THR A 49 -6.28 -0.62 7.07
N GLU A 50 -6.55 -0.53 5.78
CA GLU A 50 -5.77 -1.18 4.73
C GLU A 50 -4.97 -0.13 3.94
N ILE A 51 -3.81 -0.51 3.40
CA ILE A 51 -2.98 0.41 2.60
C ILE A 51 -2.57 -0.25 1.31
N LEU A 52 -2.83 0.42 0.18
CA LEU A 52 -2.49 -0.06 -1.15
C LEU A 52 -1.28 0.69 -1.73
N TYR A 53 -0.17 -0.02 -1.86
CA TYR A 53 1.03 0.47 -2.53
C TYR A 53 1.09 0.09 -4.01
N GLY A 54 1.89 0.85 -4.75
CA GLY A 54 2.14 0.68 -6.18
C GLY A 54 3.59 0.33 -6.51
N LYS A 55 4.36 -0.24 -5.56
CA LYS A 55 5.81 -0.44 -5.72
C LYS A 55 6.11 -1.39 -6.90
N PRO A 56 7.20 -1.15 -7.66
CA PRO A 56 7.61 -1.94 -8.84
C PRO A 56 8.25 -3.29 -8.43
N ILE A 57 7.48 -4.10 -7.69
CA ILE A 57 7.88 -5.41 -7.18
C ILE A 57 7.28 -6.48 -8.08
N ALA A 58 8.08 -7.45 -8.52
CA ALA A 58 7.58 -8.56 -9.31
C ALA A 58 6.57 -9.39 -8.49
N PRO A 59 5.41 -9.77 -9.07
CA PRO A 59 4.46 -10.61 -8.36
C PRO A 59 5.07 -11.99 -8.09
N THR A 60 5.02 -12.43 -6.84
CA THR A 60 5.46 -13.77 -6.42
C THR A 60 4.42 -14.40 -5.50
N GLN A 61 4.28 -15.72 -5.59
CA GLN A 61 3.38 -16.50 -4.74
C GLN A 61 3.95 -16.65 -3.32
N ASP A 62 5.27 -16.63 -3.18
CA ASP A 62 5.95 -16.78 -1.89
C ASP A 62 5.74 -15.52 -1.02
N PRO A 63 5.04 -15.63 0.12
CA PRO A 63 4.74 -14.48 0.96
C PRO A 63 6.00 -13.84 1.59
N PHE A 64 7.04 -14.63 1.89
CA PHE A 64 8.28 -14.11 2.47
C PHE A 64 9.06 -13.26 1.47
N PHE A 65 9.17 -13.71 0.22
CA PHE A 65 9.80 -12.91 -0.83
C PHE A 65 9.03 -11.61 -1.09
N ARG A 66 7.70 -11.57 -0.93
CA ARG A 66 6.92 -10.32 -1.00
C ARG A 66 7.29 -9.34 0.10
N GLU A 67 7.38 -9.81 1.35
CA GLU A 67 7.80 -8.99 2.49
C GLU A 67 9.21 -8.42 2.28
N VAL A 68 10.18 -9.28 1.94
CA VAL A 68 11.57 -8.86 1.67
C VAL A 68 11.63 -7.84 0.55
N ALA A 69 10.99 -8.11 -0.59
CA ALA A 69 11.02 -7.20 -1.74
C ALA A 69 10.35 -5.85 -1.45
N PHE A 70 9.33 -5.83 -0.58
CA PHE A 70 8.64 -4.60 -0.19
C PHE A 70 9.52 -3.64 0.61
N PHE A 71 10.34 -4.18 1.51
CA PHE A 71 11.22 -3.37 2.36
C PHE A 71 12.61 -3.14 1.74
N ALA A 72 13.11 -4.02 0.88
CA ALA A 72 14.42 -3.87 0.24
C ALA A 72 14.47 -2.76 -0.82
N ASN A 73 13.35 -2.46 -1.51
CA ASN A 73 13.32 -1.52 -2.65
C ASN A 73 13.10 -0.04 -2.27
N GLN A 74 13.25 0.35 -1.01
CA GLN A 74 13.11 1.77 -0.61
C GLN A 74 14.49 2.46 -0.72
N GLY A 75 14.75 3.10 -1.86
CA GLY A 75 15.90 4.01 -2.04
C GLY A 75 16.86 3.69 -3.19
N GLU A 76 16.72 2.53 -3.84
CA GLU A 76 17.54 2.21 -5.00
C GLU A 76 16.94 2.80 -6.28
N LYS A 77 17.59 3.83 -6.83
CA LYS A 77 17.37 4.24 -8.23
C LYS A 77 17.60 3.01 -9.12
N PRO A 78 16.65 2.63 -9.99
CA PRO A 78 16.88 1.53 -10.92
C PRO A 78 18.08 1.89 -11.81
N ARG A 79 19.03 0.95 -11.94
CA ARG A 79 20.10 1.08 -12.95
C ARG A 79 19.43 1.20 -14.34
N PRO A 80 19.97 2.00 -15.27
CA PRO A 80 19.30 2.31 -16.55
C PRO A 80 18.96 1.06 -17.38
N LEU A 81 19.76 0.00 -17.28
CA LEU A 81 19.51 -1.29 -17.94
C LEU A 81 18.36 -2.09 -17.31
N THR A 82 18.14 -1.99 -16.00
CA THR A 82 16.98 -2.61 -15.32
C THR A 82 15.70 -1.79 -15.49
N ALA A 83 15.80 -0.47 -15.70
CA ALA A 83 14.66 0.38 -16.03
C ALA A 83 14.04 -0.04 -17.37
N LEU A 84 14.85 -0.17 -18.43
CA LEU A 84 14.34 -0.57 -19.76
C LEU A 84 13.67 -1.96 -19.76
N ARG A 85 14.23 -2.93 -19.03
CA ARG A 85 13.60 -4.26 -18.87
C ARG A 85 12.31 -4.19 -18.06
N ARG A 86 12.28 -3.40 -16.98
CA ARG A 86 11.06 -3.17 -16.19
C ARG A 86 9.98 -2.46 -17.00
N ASP A 87 10.34 -1.54 -17.90
CA ASP A 87 9.40 -0.86 -18.78
C ASP A 87 8.80 -1.83 -19.81
N ILE A 88 9.60 -2.74 -20.37
CA ILE A 88 9.10 -3.78 -21.28
C ILE A 88 8.22 -4.80 -20.52
N GLU A 89 8.60 -5.21 -19.32
CA GLU A 89 7.76 -6.09 -18.47
C GLU A 89 6.47 -5.39 -18.01
N SER A 90 6.54 -4.09 -17.70
CA SER A 90 5.37 -3.31 -17.28
C SER A 90 4.37 -3.11 -18.43
N LEU A 91 4.87 -2.96 -19.67
CA LEU A 91 4.08 -2.92 -20.91
C LEU A 91 3.42 -4.26 -21.25
N THR A 92 4.13 -5.38 -21.05
CA THR A 92 3.54 -6.72 -21.31
C THR A 92 2.51 -7.12 -20.27
N THR A 93 2.69 -6.72 -19.01
CA THR A 93 1.69 -6.92 -17.96
C THR A 93 0.65 -5.79 -17.87
N PHE A 94 0.75 -4.74 -18.69
CA PHE A 94 -0.21 -3.63 -18.72
C PHE A 94 -1.62 -4.11 -19.07
N PHE A 95 -1.72 -5.05 -20.01
CA PHE A 95 -2.98 -5.67 -20.43
C PHE A 95 -3.45 -6.83 -19.53
N LEU A 96 -2.63 -7.23 -18.55
CA LEU A 96 -3.00 -8.26 -17.58
C LEU A 96 -3.51 -7.56 -16.32
N ASN A 97 -4.79 -7.79 -15.95
CA ASN A 97 -5.41 -7.26 -14.73
C ASN A 97 -4.50 -7.47 -13.50
N PRO A 98 -3.75 -6.45 -13.05
CA PRO A 98 -2.80 -6.64 -11.96
C PRO A 98 -3.60 -6.80 -10.68
N LYS A 99 -3.50 -7.96 -10.05
CA LYS A 99 -4.12 -8.20 -8.75
C LYS A 99 -3.24 -7.58 -7.67
N ALA A 100 -3.87 -6.84 -6.76
CA ALA A 100 -3.24 -6.46 -5.51
C ALA A 100 -2.93 -7.73 -4.70
N LEU A 101 -1.69 -7.88 -4.27
CA LEU A 101 -1.25 -8.99 -3.43
C LEU A 101 -0.94 -8.47 -2.03
N GLU A 102 -1.36 -9.23 -1.03
CA GLU A 102 -1.06 -8.91 0.36
C GLU A 102 0.44 -9.06 0.63
N ILE A 103 1.01 -8.08 1.32
CA ILE A 103 2.37 -8.11 1.86
C ILE A 103 2.27 -8.52 3.32
N PRO A 104 2.60 -9.79 3.66
CA PRO A 104 2.52 -10.23 5.04
C PRO A 104 3.62 -9.52 5.85
N ILE A 105 3.27 -9.01 7.02
CA ILE A 105 4.24 -8.47 7.97
C ILE A 105 4.47 -9.54 9.02
N THR A 106 5.48 -10.38 8.80
CA THR A 106 5.75 -11.55 9.64
C THR A 106 6.76 -11.26 10.76
N GLY A 107 7.43 -10.10 10.70
CA GLY A 107 8.47 -9.71 11.65
C GLY A 107 9.82 -10.37 11.38
N LYS A 108 9.95 -11.14 10.29
CA LYS A 108 11.22 -11.74 9.84
C LYS A 108 12.14 -10.76 9.15
N VAL A 109 11.59 -9.65 8.65
CA VAL A 109 12.34 -8.54 8.06
C VAL A 109 12.51 -7.45 9.11
N ILE A 110 13.75 -7.01 9.33
CA ILE A 110 14.04 -5.91 10.26
C ILE A 110 13.53 -4.60 9.64
N ILE A 111 12.46 -4.06 10.20
CA ILE A 111 11.79 -2.85 9.72
C ILE A 111 12.11 -1.61 10.56
N ASP A 112 13.02 -1.70 11.53
CA ASP A 112 13.28 -0.64 12.52
C ASP A 112 13.68 0.70 11.88
N GLN A 113 14.43 0.64 10.78
CA GLN A 113 14.79 1.81 9.97
C GLN A 113 13.58 2.50 9.31
N PHE A 114 12.45 1.81 9.22
CA PHE A 114 11.19 2.28 8.62
C PHE A 114 10.10 2.56 9.65
N ALA A 115 10.26 2.13 10.90
CA ALA A 115 9.24 2.20 11.95
C ALA A 115 8.67 3.61 12.14
N ASN A 116 9.52 4.64 12.08
CA ASN A 116 9.10 6.06 12.23
C ASN A 116 8.31 6.61 11.02
N GLN A 117 8.31 5.92 9.89
CA GLN A 117 7.63 6.35 8.66
C GLN A 117 6.39 5.51 8.36
N MET A 118 6.19 4.40 9.07
CA MET A 118 5.07 3.51 8.81
C MET A 118 3.76 4.14 9.31
N PRO A 119 2.71 4.22 8.47
CA PRO A 119 1.36 4.51 8.92
C PRO A 119 0.83 3.37 9.82
N HIS A 120 -0.31 3.59 10.47
CA HIS A 120 -1.08 2.48 11.04
C HIS A 120 -1.71 1.64 9.92
N PHE A 121 -1.65 0.32 10.04
CA PHE A 121 -2.28 -0.61 9.11
C PHE A 121 -2.64 -1.92 9.81
N ASP A 122 -3.73 -2.54 9.36
CA ASP A 122 -4.07 -3.93 9.63
C ASP A 122 -3.63 -4.84 8.47
N THR A 123 -3.59 -4.31 7.25
CA THR A 123 -3.23 -5.08 6.05
C THR A 123 -2.56 -4.18 5.01
N ILE A 124 -1.47 -4.67 4.42
CA ILE A 124 -0.74 -3.99 3.35
C ILE A 124 -0.95 -4.76 2.06
N TRP A 125 -1.31 -4.03 1.01
CA TRP A 125 -1.45 -4.53 -0.34
C TRP A 125 -0.42 -3.88 -1.25
N ASN A 126 0.04 -4.61 -2.26
CA ASN A 126 0.82 -4.04 -3.34
C ASN A 126 0.27 -4.50 -4.69
N ALA A 127 -0.01 -3.54 -5.57
CA ALA A 127 -0.30 -3.78 -6.97
C ALA A 127 0.87 -3.21 -7.81
N PRO A 128 1.64 -4.04 -8.53
CA PRO A 128 2.84 -3.56 -9.22
C PRO A 128 2.54 -2.44 -10.23
N ASN A 129 3.29 -1.34 -10.14
CA ASN A 129 3.20 -0.18 -11.04
C ASN A 129 1.79 0.45 -11.10
N LEU A 130 0.99 0.32 -10.04
CA LEU A 130 -0.42 0.76 -10.03
C LEU A 130 -0.61 2.21 -10.48
N PHE A 131 0.14 3.12 -9.90
CA PHE A 131 -0.06 4.56 -10.12
C PHE A 131 0.45 5.01 -11.49
N ASP A 132 1.55 4.45 -11.98
CA ASP A 132 2.05 4.72 -13.34
C ASP A 132 1.08 4.20 -14.41
N ARG A 133 0.46 3.04 -14.16
CA ARG A 133 -0.59 2.47 -15.00
C ARG A 133 -1.84 3.32 -15.00
N ALA A 134 -2.32 3.72 -13.82
CA ALA A 134 -3.48 4.59 -13.69
C ALA A 134 -3.24 5.91 -14.42
N PHE A 135 -2.06 6.51 -14.26
CA PHE A 135 -1.71 7.73 -14.98
C PHE A 135 -1.78 7.53 -16.50
N THR A 136 -1.14 6.48 -17.02
CA THR A 136 -1.18 6.15 -18.46
C THR A 136 -2.60 5.89 -18.97
N LEU A 137 -3.44 5.18 -18.20
CA LEU A 137 -4.81 4.83 -18.63
C LEU A 137 -5.78 6.01 -18.64
N TYR A 138 -5.60 7.00 -17.76
CA TYR A 138 -6.54 8.11 -17.60
C TYR A 138 -6.06 9.44 -18.20
N TYR A 139 -4.75 9.60 -18.43
CA TYR A 139 -4.16 10.88 -18.85
C TYR A 139 -3.29 10.82 -20.12
N ALA A 140 -3.00 9.62 -20.66
CA ALA A 140 -2.32 9.46 -21.95
C ALA A 140 -3.32 9.11 -23.06
#